data_AF-A0A0C2XZ60-F1
#
_entry.id   AF-A0A0C2XZ60-F1
#
_cell.length_a   1.000
_cell.length_b   1.000
_cell.length_c   1.000
_cell.angle_alpha   90.00
_cell.angle_beta   90.00
_cell.angle_gamma   90.00
#
_symmetry.space_group_name_H-M   'P 1'
#
loop_
_entity.id
_entity.type
_entity.pdbx_description
1 polymer ?
#
loop_
_entity_poly.entity_id
_entity_poly.type
_entity_poly.pdbx_seq_one_letter_code
_entity_poly.pdbx_strand_id
1 'polypeptide(L)'
;MPSAAKPPAVPAPPQAPNRVEVWSTSQRQRPAGASSPRFEQTDMTLQPMPLSAMQLVSEDPIRVVHTRRAVCDGGGGPLGHPKIFINLDKPGPKPCGYSGIRFEQAPHHGHDAH
;
A
#
# COMPACT_ATOMS: atom_id res chain seq x y z
N MET A 1 30.59 -33.80 -20.90
CA MET A 1 30.46 -33.08 -19.62
C MET A 1 29.11 -33.42 -19.02
N PRO A 2 29.01 -33.95 -17.80
CA PRO A 2 27.71 -34.17 -17.18
C PRO A 2 26.98 -32.84 -17.03
N SER A 3 25.74 -32.79 -17.52
CA SER A 3 24.85 -31.63 -17.39
C SER A 3 24.63 -31.37 -15.90
N ALA A 4 25.11 -30.23 -15.40
CA ALA A 4 24.89 -29.85 -14.01
C ALA A 4 23.38 -29.75 -13.76
N ALA A 5 22.87 -30.57 -12.85
CA ALA A 5 21.48 -30.52 -12.43
C ALA A 5 21.17 -29.12 -11.89
N LYS A 6 20.09 -28.50 -12.38
CA LYS A 6 19.59 -27.22 -11.88
C LYS A 6 19.35 -27.36 -10.37
N PRO A 7 19.98 -26.54 -9.51
CA PRO A 7 19.78 -26.62 -8.08
C PRO A 7 18.28 -26.47 -7.75
N PRO A 8 17.79 -27.11 -6.67
CA PRO A 8 16.38 -27.05 -6.29
C PRO A 8 15.96 -25.58 -6.15
N ALA A 9 14.82 -25.23 -6.76
CA ALA A 9 14.32 -23.87 -6.73
C ALA A 9 13.98 -23.50 -5.29
N VAL A 10 14.82 -22.69 -4.66
CA VAL A 10 14.47 -22.01 -3.41
C VAL A 10 13.17 -21.25 -3.67
N PRO A 11 12.12 -21.43 -2.85
CA PRO A 11 10.87 -20.71 -3.05
C PRO A 11 11.16 -19.20 -3.02
N ALA A 12 10.55 -18.47 -3.95
CA ALA A 12 10.73 -17.04 -4.03
C ALA A 12 10.28 -16.39 -2.71
N PRO A 13 11.05 -15.43 -2.17
CA PRO A 13 10.66 -14.71 -0.96
C PRO A 13 9.35 -13.93 -1.20
N PRO A 14 8.62 -13.56 -0.12
CA PRO A 14 7.45 -12.72 -0.26
C PRO A 14 7.79 -11.38 -0.94
N GLN A 15 6.82 -10.80 -1.66
CA GLN A 15 7.04 -9.56 -2.40
C GLN A 15 7.54 -8.41 -1.51
N ALA A 16 6.98 -8.30 -0.31
CA ALA A 16 7.38 -7.40 0.78
C ALA A 16 7.26 -8.14 2.14
N PRO A 17 7.91 -7.67 3.22
CA PRO A 17 7.85 -8.36 4.51
C PRO A 17 6.43 -8.49 5.08
N ASN A 18 5.54 -7.54 4.78
CA ASN A 18 4.14 -7.53 5.20
C ASN A 18 3.15 -7.94 4.09
N ARG A 19 3.62 -8.38 2.92
CA ARG A 19 2.75 -8.83 1.82
C ARG A 19 3.44 -9.85 0.92
N VAL A 20 2.85 -11.04 0.82
CA VAL A 20 3.40 -12.15 0.02
C VAL A 20 3.21 -11.92 -1.48
N GLU A 21 2.00 -11.54 -1.89
CA GLU A 21 1.61 -11.46 -3.30
C GLU A 21 1.96 -10.11 -3.95
N VAL A 22 2.05 -10.13 -5.28
CA VAL A 22 2.07 -8.91 -6.11
C VAL A 22 0.76 -8.13 -5.99
N TRP A 23 0.77 -6.87 -6.43
CA TRP A 23 -0.37 -5.97 -6.31
C TRP A 23 -0.62 -5.10 -7.55
N SER A 24 0.08 -5.36 -8.65
CA SER A 24 -0.28 -4.81 -9.96
C SER A 24 -0.13 -5.86 -11.05
N THR A 25 -0.88 -5.69 -12.14
CA THR A 25 -0.95 -6.66 -13.25
C THR A 25 0.39 -6.90 -13.93
N SER A 26 1.25 -5.89 -13.98
CA SER A 26 2.57 -5.93 -14.62
C SER A 26 3.73 -6.13 -13.63
N GLN A 27 3.45 -6.26 -12.32
CA GLN A 27 4.49 -6.46 -11.32
C GLN A 27 5.06 -7.88 -11.40
N ARG A 28 6.39 -7.97 -11.53
CA ARG A 28 7.11 -9.24 -11.41
C ARG A 28 7.23 -9.66 -9.95
N GLN A 29 7.14 -10.96 -9.70
CA GLN A 29 7.47 -11.54 -8.40
C GLN A 29 8.93 -11.26 -8.03
N ARG A 30 9.19 -11.15 -6.74
CA ARG A 30 10.53 -10.93 -6.21
C ARG A 30 11.46 -12.09 -6.63
N PRO A 31 12.64 -11.79 -7.20
CA PRO A 31 13.58 -12.82 -7.60
C PRO A 31 14.12 -13.58 -6.38
N ALA A 32 14.27 -14.89 -6.53
CA ALA A 32 15.07 -15.70 -5.61
C ALA A 32 16.58 -15.45 -5.87
N GLY A 33 17.43 -15.67 -4.87
CA GLY A 33 18.88 -15.42 -5.02
C GLY A 33 19.57 -16.20 -6.14
N ALA A 34 19.04 -17.36 -6.54
CA ALA A 34 19.58 -18.16 -7.64
C ALA A 34 18.89 -17.89 -8.99
N SER A 35 18.03 -16.87 -9.11
CA SER A 35 17.23 -16.66 -10.32
C SER A 35 17.97 -15.96 -11.46
N SER A 36 19.14 -15.36 -11.20
CA SER A 36 19.95 -14.66 -12.20
C SER A 36 21.43 -14.70 -11.81
N PRO A 37 22.37 -14.79 -12.77
CA PRO A 37 23.81 -14.68 -12.48
C PRO A 37 24.18 -13.38 -11.75
N ARG A 38 23.39 -12.31 -11.91
CA ARG A 38 23.59 -11.04 -11.19
C ARG A 38 23.36 -11.13 -9.68
N PHE A 39 22.68 -12.17 -9.21
CA PHE A 39 22.43 -12.43 -7.80
C PHE A 39 23.36 -13.52 -7.24
N GLU A 40 24.22 -14.10 -8.08
CA GLU A 40 25.26 -15.03 -7.62
C GLU A 40 26.21 -14.28 -6.67
N GLN A 41 26.59 -14.93 -5.57
CA GLN A 41 27.41 -14.34 -4.50
C GLN A 41 26.84 -13.07 -3.85
N THR A 42 25.55 -12.76 -4.07
CA THR A 42 24.86 -11.67 -3.39
C THR A 42 24.18 -12.20 -2.14
N ASP A 43 24.44 -11.58 -0.99
CA ASP A 43 23.63 -11.82 0.20
C ASP A 43 22.26 -11.14 0.03
N MET A 44 21.25 -11.97 -0.25
CA MET A 44 19.88 -11.52 -0.48
C MET A 44 19.21 -10.93 0.77
N THR A 45 19.74 -11.21 1.97
CA THR A 45 19.17 -10.71 3.23
C THR A 45 19.45 -9.22 3.45
N LEU A 46 20.51 -8.71 2.84
CA LEU A 46 20.91 -7.30 2.93
C LEU A 46 20.34 -6.45 1.78
N GLN A 47 19.67 -7.07 0.81
CA GLN A 47 19.05 -6.36 -0.31
C GLN A 47 17.80 -5.60 0.15
N PRO A 48 17.49 -4.44 -0.46
CA PRO A 48 16.31 -3.65 -0.09
C PRO A 48 15.02 -4.47 -0.11
N MET A 49 14.36 -4.51 1.05
CA MET A 49 13.10 -5.21 1.25
C MET A 49 12.10 -4.31 2.01
N PRO A 50 11.65 -3.21 1.40
CA PRO A 50 10.74 -2.28 2.05
C PRO A 50 9.36 -2.91 2.26
N LEU A 51 8.63 -2.37 3.24
CA LEU A 51 7.23 -2.70 3.50
C LEU A 51 6.33 -2.27 2.33
N SER A 52 5.24 -3.00 2.11
CA SER A 52 4.18 -2.62 1.20
C SER A 52 3.39 -1.45 1.77
N ALA A 53 3.39 -0.32 1.06
CA ALA A 53 2.60 0.85 1.40
C ALA A 53 1.09 0.57 1.40
N MET A 54 0.61 -0.36 0.57
CA MET A 54 -0.81 -0.72 0.54
C MET A 54 -1.29 -1.32 1.86
N GLN A 55 -0.48 -2.18 2.48
CA GLN A 55 -0.81 -2.76 3.79
C GLN A 55 -0.75 -1.69 4.88
N LEU A 56 0.30 -0.86 4.88
CA LEU A 56 0.43 0.24 5.84
C LEU A 56 -0.75 1.22 5.79
N VAL A 57 -1.19 1.61 4.59
CA VAL A 57 -2.36 2.51 4.43
C VAL A 57 -3.66 1.81 4.82
N SER A 58 -3.76 0.48 4.65
CA SER A 58 -4.94 -0.27 5.06
C SER A 58 -5.08 -0.39 6.58
N GLU A 59 -3.96 -0.34 7.30
CA GLU A 59 -3.89 -0.29 8.77
C GLU A 59 -4.22 1.10 9.31
N ASP A 60 -4.02 2.17 8.53
CA ASP A 60 -4.35 3.54 8.95
C ASP A 60 -5.86 3.68 9.20
N PRO A 61 -6.26 4.19 10.39
CA PRO A 61 -7.66 4.25 10.78
C PRO A 61 -8.44 5.27 9.94
N ILE A 62 -9.73 4.98 9.73
CA ILE A 62 -10.63 5.90 9.03
C ILE A 62 -10.85 7.13 9.88
N ARG A 63 -10.62 8.31 9.30
CA ARG A 63 -10.83 9.61 9.95
C ARG A 63 -12.28 10.03 9.79
N VAL A 64 -12.99 10.08 10.91
CA VAL A 64 -14.39 10.50 10.94
C VAL A 64 -14.46 12.02 10.99
N VAL A 65 -15.26 12.63 10.13
CA VAL A 65 -15.50 14.08 10.10
C VAL A 65 -17.00 14.38 10.17
N HIS A 66 -17.38 15.46 10.83
CA HIS A 66 -18.80 15.85 10.96
C HIS A 66 -19.36 16.59 9.74
N THR A 67 -18.48 17.08 8.86
CA THR A 67 -18.85 17.82 7.65
C THR A 67 -19.11 16.87 6.47
N ARG A 68 -19.90 17.33 5.49
CA ARG A 68 -20.12 16.60 4.21
C ARG A 68 -18.87 16.49 3.33
N ARG A 69 -17.80 17.18 3.70
CA ARG A 69 -16.56 17.31 2.94
C ARG A 69 -15.37 17.24 3.88
N ALA A 70 -14.42 16.35 3.59
CA ALA A 70 -13.12 16.33 4.26
C ALA A 70 -12.12 17.20 3.49
N VAL A 71 -11.14 17.74 4.21
CA VAL A 71 -9.99 18.45 3.66
C VAL A 71 -8.74 17.65 3.98
N CYS A 72 -7.92 17.38 2.96
CA CYS A 72 -6.67 16.67 3.14
C CYS A 72 -5.55 17.38 2.38
N ASP A 73 -4.44 17.63 3.06
CA ASP A 73 -3.20 18.20 2.53
C ASP A 73 -1.99 17.30 2.81
N GLY A 74 -2.20 16.10 3.33
CA GLY A 74 -1.13 15.17 3.69
C GLY A 74 -0.40 15.51 5.00
N GLY A 75 -0.76 16.61 5.67
CA GLY A 75 -0.05 17.09 6.86
C GLY A 75 1.24 17.85 6.53
N GLY A 76 1.73 18.65 7.49
CA GLY A 76 2.99 19.40 7.32
C GLY A 76 2.91 20.56 6.31
N GLY A 77 1.70 20.97 5.90
CA GLY A 77 1.49 22.08 4.98
C GLY A 77 2.17 21.83 3.63
N PRO A 78 3.18 22.63 3.23
CA PRO A 78 3.90 22.43 1.96
C PRO A 78 4.64 21.09 1.82
N LEU A 79 4.90 20.38 2.91
CA LEU A 79 5.59 19.08 2.89
C LEU A 79 4.65 17.91 2.52
N GLY A 80 3.35 18.16 2.50
CA GLY A 80 2.35 17.17 2.11
C GLY A 80 2.05 17.22 0.60
N HIS A 81 0.79 16.99 0.27
CA HIS A 81 0.30 17.06 -1.11
C HIS A 81 -0.60 18.29 -1.30
N PRO A 82 -0.94 18.68 -2.55
CA PRO A 82 -1.88 19.76 -2.77
C PRO A 82 -3.17 19.55 -1.98
N LYS A 83 -3.66 20.61 -1.33
CA LYS A 83 -4.90 20.57 -0.56
C LYS A 83 -6.05 20.14 -1.47
N ILE A 84 -6.71 19.05 -1.12
CA ILE A 84 -7.90 18.56 -1.81
C ILE A 84 -9.11 18.52 -0.89
N PHE A 85 -10.27 18.47 -1.55
CA PHE A 85 -11.57 18.34 -0.91
C PHE A 85 -12.20 17.01 -1.35
N ILE A 86 -12.57 16.19 -0.37
CA ILE A 86 -13.11 14.85 -0.60
C ILE A 86 -14.61 14.88 -0.27
N ASN A 87 -15.46 14.46 -1.20
CA ASN A 87 -16.90 14.38 -0.98
C ASN A 87 -17.26 13.13 -0.18
N LEU A 88 -18.02 13.29 0.91
CA LEU A 88 -18.44 12.24 1.83
C LEU A 88 -19.96 11.98 1.83
N ASP A 89 -20.69 12.55 0.87
CA ASP A 89 -22.15 12.39 0.76
C ASP A 89 -22.60 10.93 0.62
N LYS A 90 -21.76 10.08 -0.01
CA LYS A 90 -22.04 8.65 -0.15
C LYS A 90 -21.49 7.89 1.05
N PRO A 91 -22.25 6.92 1.61
CA PRO A 91 -21.81 6.15 2.76
C PRO A 91 -20.48 5.41 2.49
N GLY A 92 -19.77 5.11 3.59
CA GLY A 92 -18.52 4.39 3.60
C GLY A 92 -17.27 5.24 3.36
N PRO A 93 -16.08 4.69 3.68
CA PRO A 93 -14.83 5.41 3.64
C PRO A 93 -14.44 5.85 2.24
N LYS A 94 -13.99 7.11 2.10
CA LYS A 94 -13.47 7.70 0.86
C LYS A 94 -11.97 7.97 1.02
N PRO A 95 -11.11 7.38 0.17
CA PRO A 95 -9.68 7.61 0.25
C PRO A 95 -9.29 8.97 -0.33
N CYS A 96 -8.24 9.57 0.23
CA CYS A 96 -7.49 10.64 -0.41
C CYS A 96 -6.72 10.07 -1.61
N GLY A 97 -6.81 10.73 -2.77
CA GLY A 97 -6.13 10.28 -4.00
C GLY A 97 -4.60 10.36 -3.96
N TYR A 98 -4.02 11.08 -3.00
CA TYR A 98 -2.57 11.22 -2.85
C TYR A 98 -2.01 10.29 -1.78
N SER A 99 -2.51 10.42 -0.54
CA SER A 99 -1.98 9.69 0.61
C SER A 99 -2.69 8.34 0.86
N GLY A 100 -3.84 8.10 0.23
CA GLY A 100 -4.64 6.88 0.42
C GLY A 100 -5.44 6.84 1.74
N ILE A 101 -5.25 7.82 2.62
CA ILE A 101 -5.92 7.88 3.92
C ILE A 101 -7.43 8.05 3.73
N ARG A 102 -8.20 7.34 4.53
CA ARG A 102 -9.65 7.22 4.39
C ARG A 102 -10.38 8.18 5.32
N PHE A 103 -11.44 8.78 4.80
CA PHE A 103 -12.33 9.68 5.53
C PHE A 103 -13.77 9.18 5.44
N GLU A 104 -14.54 9.36 6.50
CA GLU A 104 -15.95 9.02 6.53
C GLU A 104 -16.74 10.11 7.27
N GLN A 105 -17.99 10.33 6.86
CA GLN A 105 -18.85 11.27 7.56
C GLN A 105 -19.42 10.62 8.82
N ALA A 106 -19.38 11.33 9.94
CA ALA A 106 -20.04 10.90 11.17
C ALA A 106 -21.54 10.66 10.89
N PRO A 107 -22.15 9.60 11.45
CA PRO A 107 -23.59 9.38 11.34
C PRO A 107 -24.34 10.60 11.89
N HIS A 108 -25.21 11.20 11.07
CA HIS A 108 -26.12 12.25 11.54
C HIS A 108 -27.32 11.61 12.24
N HIS A 109 -27.39 11.73 13.55
CA HIS A 109 -28.67 11.66 14.26
C HIS A 109 -29.35 13.03 14.13
N GLY A 110 -30.26 13.20 13.17
CA GLY A 110 -31.08 14.41 13.10
C GLY A 110 -31.33 14.92 11.69
N HIS A 111 -32.24 14.27 10.97
CA HIS A 111 -33.20 15.02 10.16
C HIS A 111 -34.54 14.89 10.89
N ASP A 112 -34.84 15.84 11.77
CA ASP A 112 -36.23 16.15 12.12
C ASP A 112 -36.95 16.48 10.82
N ALA A 113 -37.88 15.61 10.45
CA ALA A 113 -38.87 15.89 9.44
C ALA A 113 -39.87 16.88 10.04
N HIS A 114 -39.70 18.15 9.69
CA HIS A 114 -40.74 19.18 9.80
C HIS A 114 -41.11 19.63 8.39
#